data_AF-A0AAW8KQB0-F1
#
_entry.id   AF-A0AAW8KQB0-F1
#
_cell.length_a   1.000
_cell.length_b   1.000
_cell.length_c   1.000
_cell.angle_alpha   90.00
_cell.angle_beta   90.00
_cell.angle_gamma   90.00
#
_symmetry.space_group_name_H-M   'P 1'
#
loop_
_entity.id
_entity.type
_entity.pdbx_description
1 polymer ?
#
loop_
_entity_poly.entity_id
_entity_poly.type
_entity_poly.pdbx_seq_one_letter_code
_entity_poly.pdbx_strand_id
1 'polypeptide(L)'
;QVNILVEYSKSNKIILVTNSYRVRAMGILNYFNLTKYFDEIFCQESIIENNQFNKFENAILKLGVSPKKIIVFENEESEILLA
;
A
#
# COMPACT_ATOMS: atom_id res chain seq x y z
N GLN A 1 -12.82 -0.76 8.21
CA GLN A 1 -11.41 -0.43 7.88
C GLN A 1 -11.16 1.07 7.66
N VAL A 2 -12.10 1.86 7.11
CA VAL A 2 -11.91 3.33 6.92
C VAL A 2 -11.55 4.08 8.22
N ASN A 3 -12.16 3.75 9.35
CA ASN A 3 -11.83 4.40 10.62
C ASN A 3 -10.36 4.20 11.02
N ILE A 4 -9.80 3.01 10.78
CA ILE A 4 -8.38 2.72 11.07
C ILE A 4 -7.49 3.58 10.18
N LEU A 5 -7.79 3.67 8.88
CA LEU A 5 -7.08 4.53 7.94
C LEU A 5 -7.05 5.99 8.43
N VAL A 6 -8.21 6.52 8.81
CA VAL A 6 -8.33 7.91 9.30
C VAL A 6 -7.52 8.10 10.59
N GLU A 7 -7.62 7.18 11.56
CA GLU A 7 -6.88 7.30 12.82
C GLU A 7 -5.36 7.25 12.61
N TYR A 8 -4.85 6.32 11.81
CA TYR A 8 -3.41 6.21 11.57
C TYR A 8 -2.86 7.38 10.74
N SER A 9 -3.66 7.94 9.82
CA SER A 9 -3.25 9.09 8.99
C SER A 9 -2.92 10.36 9.80
N LYS A 10 -3.36 10.44 11.06
CA LYS A 10 -3.09 11.60 11.93
C LYS A 10 -1.62 11.68 12.38
N SER A 11 -0.90 10.56 12.40
CA SER A 11 0.46 10.49 12.94
C SER A 11 1.44 9.66 12.13
N ASN A 12 0.96 8.95 11.10
CA ASN A 12 1.78 8.09 10.25
C ASN A 12 1.62 8.48 8.79
N LYS A 13 2.70 8.28 8.02
CA LYS A 13 2.56 8.20 6.57
C LYS A 13 1.77 6.95 6.20
N ILE A 14 0.82 7.10 5.31
CA ILE A 14 -0.04 6.01 4.85
C ILE A 14 0.29 5.72 3.40
N ILE A 15 0.63 4.47 3.15
CA ILE A 15 0.99 3.99 1.82
C ILE A 15 -0.01 2.92 1.40
N LEU A 16 -0.57 3.07 0.20
CA LEU A 16 -1.33 1.99 -0.43
C LEU A 16 -0.39 1.14 -1.29
N VAL A 17 -0.39 -0.17 -1.06
CA VAL A 17 0.30 -1.14 -1.91
C VAL A 17 -0.75 -2.13 -2.41
N THR A 18 -0.95 -2.22 -3.71
CA THR A 18 -2.02 -3.05 -4.30
C THR A 18 -1.60 -3.68 -5.62
N ASN A 19 -2.05 -4.92 -5.84
CA ASN A 19 -1.94 -5.62 -7.13
C ASN A 19 -3.00 -5.15 -8.14
N SER A 20 -3.80 -4.12 -7.83
CA SER A 20 -4.70 -3.52 -8.81
C SER A 20 -3.96 -2.57 -9.74
N TYR A 21 -4.36 -2.54 -11.02
CA TYR A 21 -3.98 -1.47 -11.94
C TYR A 21 -4.42 -0.10 -11.41
N ARG A 22 -3.58 0.91 -11.62
CA ARG A 22 -3.76 2.27 -11.11
C ARG A 22 -5.09 2.89 -11.49
N VAL A 23 -5.56 2.66 -12.72
CA VAL A 23 -6.84 3.19 -13.20
C VAL A 23 -8.02 2.70 -12.33
N ARG A 24 -8.00 1.41 -11.95
CA ARG A 24 -9.04 0.80 -11.11
C ARG A 24 -8.92 1.29 -9.67
N ALA A 25 -7.71 1.24 -9.10
CA ALA A 25 -7.47 1.64 -7.72
C ALA A 25 -7.89 3.10 -7.49
N MET A 26 -7.42 4.03 -8.34
CA MET A 26 -7.74 5.45 -8.24
C MET A 26 -9.24 5.72 -8.44
N GLY A 27 -9.90 5.00 -9.35
CA GLY A 27 -11.35 5.13 -9.55
C GLY A 27 -12.14 4.85 -8.27
N ILE A 28 -11.81 3.77 -7.57
CA ILE A 28 -12.45 3.39 -6.30
C ILE A 28 -12.12 4.41 -5.20
N LEU A 29 -10.84 4.75 -5.04
CA LEU A 29 -10.41 5.70 -4.01
C LEU A 29 -11.07 7.07 -4.18
N ASN A 30 -11.16 7.57 -5.41
CA ASN A 30 -11.80 8.85 -5.71
C ASN A 30 -13.31 8.80 -5.46
N TYR A 31 -13.99 7.72 -5.85
CA TYR A 31 -15.43 7.55 -5.60
C TYR A 31 -15.76 7.65 -4.09
N PHE A 32 -14.91 7.10 -3.23
CA PHE A 32 -15.08 7.15 -1.77
C PHE A 32 -14.33 8.31 -1.09
N ASN A 33 -13.72 9.24 -1.84
CA ASN A 33 -12.90 10.34 -1.32
C ASN A 33 -11.77 9.91 -0.35
N LEU A 34 -11.15 8.75 -0.63
CA LEU A 34 -10.11 8.16 0.21
C LEU A 34 -8.69 8.52 -0.24
N THR A 35 -8.50 8.96 -1.49
CA THR A 35 -7.18 9.29 -2.06
C THR A 35 -6.37 10.25 -1.19
N LYS A 36 -7.04 11.20 -0.53
CA LYS A 36 -6.41 12.21 0.35
C LYS A 36 -5.69 11.65 1.58
N TYR A 37 -5.96 10.40 1.95
CA TYR A 37 -5.34 9.77 3.11
C TYR A 37 -4.05 9.03 2.78
N PHE A 38 -3.70 8.89 1.49
CA PHE A 38 -2.52 8.14 1.07
C PHE A 38 -1.44 9.11 0.58
N ASP A 39 -0.26 9.06 1.19
CA ASP A 39 0.91 9.85 0.77
C ASP A 39 1.51 9.32 -0.53
N GLU A 40 1.54 7.99 -0.67
CA GLU A 40 1.98 7.30 -1.88
C GLU A 40 1.10 6.08 -2.19
N ILE A 41 1.00 5.76 -3.47
CA ILE A 41 0.18 4.65 -3.99
C ILE A 41 1.03 3.84 -4.97
N PHE A 42 1.34 2.61 -4.57
CA PHE A 42 2.00 1.59 -5.40
C PHE A 42 0.94 0.65 -5.96
N CYS A 43 0.78 0.69 -7.28
CA CYS A 43 -0.12 -0.20 -8.03
C CYS A 43 0.68 -1.30 -8.75
N GLN A 44 -0.02 -2.24 -9.38
CA GLN A 44 0.60 -3.36 -10.09
C GLN A 44 1.68 -2.92 -11.08
N GLU A 45 1.45 -1.83 -11.80
CA GLU A 45 2.38 -1.29 -12.81
C GLU A 45 3.66 -0.70 -12.21
N SER A 46 3.68 -0.49 -10.89
CA SER A 46 4.84 0.02 -10.16
C SER A 46 5.71 -1.08 -9.56
N ILE A 47 5.29 -2.34 -9.63
CA ILE A 47 6.06 -3.49 -9.15
C ILE A 47 7.16 -3.76 -10.18
N ILE A 48 8.42 -3.87 -9.74
CA ILE A 48 9.52 -4.19 -10.66
C ILE A 48 9.35 -5.65 -11.09
N GLU A 49 9.32 -5.93 -12.40
CA GLU A 49 9.09 -7.26 -12.99
C GLU A 49 10.32 -8.19 -12.87
N ASN A 50 11.01 -8.17 -11.74
CA ASN A 50 11.99 -9.16 -11.38
C ASN A 50 11.38 -10.01 -10.27
N ASN A 51 11.16 -11.29 -10.57
CA ASN A 51 10.54 -12.35 -9.73
C ASN A 51 11.17 -12.55 -8.33
N GLN A 52 12.06 -11.67 -7.89
CA GLN A 52 12.71 -11.70 -6.59
C GLN A 52 11.97 -10.93 -5.50
N PHE A 53 11.11 -9.95 -5.85
CA PHE A 53 10.48 -9.08 -4.86
C PHE A 53 8.96 -9.09 -4.93
N ASN A 54 8.30 -9.26 -3.79
CA ASN A 54 6.86 -9.09 -3.69
C ASN A 54 6.44 -7.61 -3.66
N LYS A 55 5.14 -7.32 -3.65
CA LYS A 55 4.61 -5.94 -3.70
C LYS A 55 5.08 -5.08 -2.52
N PHE A 56 5.18 -5.67 -1.32
CA PHE A 56 5.61 -4.97 -0.10
C PHE A 56 7.11 -4.70 -0.14
N GLU A 57 7.93 -5.69 -0.49
CA GLU A 57 9.38 -5.52 -0.62
C GLU A 57 9.72 -4.43 -1.63
N ASN A 58 9.02 -4.38 -2.78
CA ASN A 58 9.18 -3.32 -3.77
C ASN A 58 8.85 -1.94 -3.19
N ALA A 59 7.74 -1.80 -2.48
CA ALA A 59 7.36 -0.53 -1.85
C ALA A 59 8.38 -0.12 -0.79
N ILE A 60 8.81 -1.04 0.07
CA ILE A 60 9.78 -0.79 1.14
C ILE A 60 11.12 -0.33 0.56
N LEU A 61 11.62 -1.00 -0.50
CA LEU A 61 12.85 -0.62 -1.19
C LEU A 61 12.77 0.79 -1.76
N LYS A 62 11.63 1.15 -2.39
CA LYS A 62 11.42 2.49 -2.96
C LYS A 62 11.29 3.57 -1.90
N LEU A 63 10.65 3.26 -0.77
CA LEU A 63 10.46 4.19 0.34
C LEU A 63 11.75 4.38 1.17
N GLY A 64 12.69 3.42 1.12
CA GLY A 64 13.92 3.46 1.92
C GLY A 64 13.66 3.40 3.44
N VAL A 65 12.55 2.80 3.85
CA VAL A 65 12.13 2.70 5.26
C VAL A 65 12.48 1.32 5.81
N SER A 66 12.90 1.26 7.08
CA SER A 66 13.15 -0.03 7.74
C SER A 66 11.84 -0.80 7.94
N PRO A 67 11.76 -2.10 7.56
CA PRO A 67 10.58 -2.94 7.79
C PRO A 67 10.10 -2.96 9.25
N LYS A 68 11.03 -2.82 10.21
CA LYS A 68 10.74 -2.78 11.66
C LYS A 68 9.90 -1.57 12.09
N LYS A 69 9.69 -0.59 11.22
CA LYS A 69 8.90 0.62 11.46
C LYS A 69 7.58 0.63 10.67
N ILE A 70 7.19 -0.50 10.09
CA ILE A 70 6.02 -0.61 9.22
C ILE A 70 5.00 -1.53 9.88
N ILE A 71 3.73 -1.13 9.79
CA ILE A 71 2.58 -1.97 10.14
C ILE A 71 1.81 -2.18 8.85
N VAL A 72 1.60 -3.44 8.47
CA VAL A 72 0.86 -3.82 7.26
C VAL A 72 -0.56 -4.23 7.64
N PHE A 73 -1.54 -3.70 6.90
CA PHE A 73 -2.93 -4.13 6.97
C PHE A 73 -3.28 -4.84 5.66
N GLU A 74 -3.58 -6.13 5.72
CA GLU A 74 -3.90 -6.97 4.56
C GLU A 74 -4.95 -8.01 4.98
N ASN A 75 -5.80 -8.43 4.04
CA ASN A 75 -6.89 -9.37 4.31
C ASN A 75 -6.63 -10.79 3.79
N GLU A 76 -5.65 -10.98 2.90
CA GLU A 76 -5.28 -12.29 2.38
C GLU A 76 -4.11 -12.88 3.18
N GLU A 77 -4.32 -14.04 3.81
CA GLU A 77 -3.30 -14.68 4.66
C GLU A 77 -1.99 -14.96 3.91
N SER A 78 -2.09 -15.38 2.64
CA SER A 78 -0.91 -15.59 1.78
C SER A 78 -0.09 -14.32 1.56
N GLU A 79 -0.73 -13.16 1.54
CA GLU A 79 -0.06 -11.87 1.37
C GLU A 79 0.50 -11.36 2.70
N ILE A 80 -0.16 -11.65 3.83
CA ILE A 80 0.37 -11.37 5.18
C ILE A 80 1.68 -12.14 5.41
N LEU A 81 1.76 -13.40 4.98
CA LEU A 81 2.98 -14.21 5.11
C LEU A 81 4.17 -13.69 4.27
N LEU A 82 3.91 -12.86 3.26
CA LEU A 82 4.92 -12.26 2.39
C LEU A 82 5.32 -10.83 2.82
N ALA A 83 4.57 -10.20 3.74
CA ALA A 83 4.76 -8.83 4.19
C ALA A 83 5.87 -8.69 5.24
#